data_AF-J9EUD6-F1
#
_entry.id   AF-J9EUD6-F1
#
_cell.length_a   1.000
_cell.length_b   1.000
_cell.length_c   1.000
_cell.angle_alpha   90.00
_cell.angle_beta   90.00
_cell.angle_gamma   90.00
#
_symmetry.space_group_name_H-M   'P 1'
#
loop_
_entity.id
_entity.type
_entity.pdbx_description
1 polymer ?
#
loop_
_entity_poly.entity_id
_entity_poly.type
_entity_poly.pdbx_seq_one_letter_code
_entity_poly.pdbx_strand_id
1 'polypeptide(L)'
;MRNEIRRNIRIAGLLFENDIALILSQMKLLTSTKQYRKKRKIVADPTYHWKSSLIAYRFGDSDTNWQDYIRKTLHYWEQETCLRFEENKPDDDYLIFIIGSGCYSNVGRLGGSQTISIGYGCETLGIISHELGHALGFWHEQERSDRDNHVRINLQNVISGSEGNFEKRNATQIIDLGVPYDLGSVMHYSTNTFAKRFIDFTVDPIDTKYRSTVGNRVAPAFTDFKQINLLYCFDRCQMTNLKCRHGGYPDPNNCSICKCPEGLGGHQCSDLQNSCE
;
A
#
# COMPACT_ATOMS: atom_id res chain seq x y z
N MET A 1 8.70 15.01 8.64
CA MET A 1 7.93 13.75 8.70
C MET A 1 8.89 12.59 8.78
N ARG A 2 8.57 11.57 9.59
CA ARG A 2 9.28 10.27 9.61
C ARG A 2 8.73 9.45 8.43
N ASN A 3 9.60 8.89 7.60
CA ASN A 3 9.25 8.00 6.49
C ASN A 3 10.34 6.93 6.30
N GLU A 4 9.97 5.83 5.66
CA GLU A 4 10.79 4.66 5.34
C GLU A 4 12.02 5.01 4.50
N ILE A 5 11.87 5.88 3.51
CA ILE A 5 12.96 6.28 2.59
C ILE A 5 14.17 6.82 3.36
N ARG A 6 13.94 7.66 4.39
CA ARG A 6 15.03 8.17 5.24
C ARG A 6 15.67 7.09 6.10
N ARG A 7 14.91 6.09 6.53
CA ARG A 7 15.42 4.96 7.32
C ARG A 7 16.24 4.00 6.44
N ASN A 8 15.85 3.86 5.18
CA ASN A 8 16.48 2.95 4.23
C ASN A 8 17.71 3.53 3.55
N ILE A 9 18.11 4.79 3.82
CA ILE A 9 19.30 5.44 3.20
C ILE A 9 20.55 4.54 3.19
N ARG A 10 20.76 3.73 4.26
CA ARG A 10 21.92 2.84 4.38
C ARG A 10 21.83 1.57 3.52
N ILE A 11 20.63 1.19 3.08
CA ILE A 11 20.35 0.00 2.28
C ILE A 11 19.68 0.33 0.93
N ALA A 12 19.57 1.60 0.58
CA ALA A 12 18.91 2.10 -0.63
C ALA A 12 19.39 1.41 -1.92
N GLY A 13 20.67 1.04 -2.00
CA GLY A 13 21.24 0.34 -3.17
C GLY A 13 20.92 -1.16 -3.25
N LEU A 14 20.28 -1.73 -2.22
CA LEU A 14 19.90 -3.15 -2.15
C LEU A 14 18.41 -3.38 -2.35
N LEU A 15 17.61 -2.31 -2.28
CA LEU A 15 16.16 -2.35 -2.40
C LEU A 15 15.73 -1.66 -3.70
N PHE A 16 14.79 -2.28 -4.38
CA PHE A 16 14.10 -1.67 -5.50
C PHE A 16 13.13 -0.62 -4.97
N GLU A 17 13.07 0.58 -5.56
CA GLU A 17 12.21 1.67 -5.06
C GLU A 17 12.46 2.04 -3.57
N ASN A 18 13.61 1.67 -3.04
CA ASN A 18 14.10 1.88 -1.67
C ASN A 18 13.41 1.12 -0.54
N ASP A 19 12.27 0.49 -0.75
CA ASP A 19 11.49 -0.27 0.24
C ASP A 19 10.97 -1.61 -0.30
N ILE A 20 11.26 -1.96 -1.55
CA ILE A 20 10.85 -3.23 -2.14
C ILE A 20 12.04 -4.18 -2.28
N ALA A 21 11.98 -5.29 -1.55
CA ALA A 21 12.90 -6.41 -1.74
C ALA A 21 12.36 -7.29 -2.88
N LEU A 22 12.92 -7.21 -4.10
CA LEU A 22 12.46 -8.06 -5.21
C LEU A 22 13.15 -9.43 -5.20
N ILE A 23 12.38 -10.49 -5.45
CA ILE A 23 12.94 -11.80 -5.81
C ILE A 23 13.19 -11.91 -7.32
N LEU A 24 14.03 -12.88 -7.74
CA LEU A 24 14.42 -13.05 -9.15
C LEU A 24 13.23 -13.20 -10.12
N SER A 25 12.14 -13.86 -9.71
CA SER A 25 10.94 -13.98 -10.55
C SER A 25 10.23 -12.64 -10.74
N GLN A 26 10.13 -11.83 -9.69
CA GLN A 26 9.59 -10.48 -9.77
C GLN A 26 10.48 -9.59 -10.65
N MET A 27 11.80 -9.67 -10.51
CA MET A 27 12.73 -8.92 -11.39
C MET A 27 12.57 -9.29 -12.88
N LYS A 28 12.32 -10.57 -13.18
CA LYS A 28 12.04 -11.02 -14.56
C LYS A 28 10.69 -10.49 -15.08
N LEU A 29 9.67 -10.41 -14.23
CA LEU A 29 8.38 -9.81 -14.58
C LEU A 29 8.53 -8.32 -14.94
N LEU A 30 9.43 -7.62 -14.23
CA LEU A 30 9.70 -6.21 -14.48
C LEU A 30 10.44 -5.96 -15.81
N THR A 31 11.36 -6.83 -16.19
CA THR A 31 12.23 -6.64 -17.37
C THR A 31 11.63 -7.14 -18.70
N SER A 32 10.58 -7.97 -18.67
CA SER A 32 10.14 -8.76 -19.83
C SER A 32 9.03 -8.15 -20.71
N THR A 33 8.48 -6.96 -20.42
CA THR A 33 7.36 -6.42 -21.22
C THR A 33 7.53 -4.94 -21.60
N LYS A 34 7.44 -4.64 -22.91
CA LYS A 34 7.28 -3.28 -23.47
C LYS A 34 5.94 -3.21 -24.21
N GLN A 35 4.83 -3.01 -23.50
CA GLN A 35 3.54 -2.68 -24.11
C GLN A 35 2.73 -1.75 -23.20
N TYR A 36 2.34 -0.59 -23.73
CA TYR A 36 1.67 0.48 -22.98
C TYR A 36 0.15 0.51 -23.25
N ARG A 37 -0.70 0.29 -22.21
CA ARG A 37 -1.96 1.06 -21.89
C ARG A 37 -2.84 0.53 -20.72
N LYS A 38 -3.37 1.51 -19.94
CA LYS A 38 -4.38 1.55 -18.84
C LYS A 38 -3.96 1.25 -17.39
N LYS A 39 -4.65 2.00 -16.51
CA LYS A 39 -4.47 2.47 -15.09
C LYS A 39 -4.50 1.37 -14.02
N ARG A 40 -3.51 1.24 -13.13
CA ARG A 40 -3.32 0.02 -12.30
C ARG A 40 -2.41 0.23 -11.04
N LYS A 41 -2.76 -0.25 -9.80
CA LYS A 41 -1.93 -0.23 -8.53
C LYS A 41 -1.52 -1.60 -7.85
N ILE A 42 -2.31 -2.68 -7.93
CA ILE A 42 -2.01 -4.03 -7.36
C ILE A 42 -1.28 -4.96 -8.34
N VAL A 43 -0.30 -5.78 -7.93
CA VAL A 43 0.33 -6.81 -8.79
C VAL A 43 -0.70 -7.63 -9.59
N ALA A 44 -0.56 -7.67 -10.92
CA ALA A 44 -1.59 -8.27 -11.79
C ALA A 44 -1.60 -9.79 -11.76
N ASP A 45 -0.44 -10.41 -11.58
CA ASP A 45 -0.28 -11.86 -11.66
C ASP A 45 -0.92 -12.51 -10.41
N PRO A 46 -2.00 -13.30 -10.57
CA PRO A 46 -2.73 -13.89 -9.45
C PRO A 46 -1.90 -14.88 -8.64
N THR A 47 -0.78 -15.37 -9.17
CA THR A 47 0.12 -16.24 -8.42
C THR A 47 0.73 -15.54 -7.21
N TYR A 48 0.85 -14.21 -7.27
CA TYR A 48 1.31 -13.36 -6.17
C TYR A 48 0.18 -12.88 -5.26
N HIS A 49 -1.06 -13.30 -5.46
CA HIS A 49 -2.15 -12.99 -4.53
C HIS A 49 -2.16 -13.99 -3.38
N TRP A 50 -2.57 -13.52 -2.21
CA TRP A 50 -2.85 -14.41 -1.08
C TRP A 50 -4.06 -15.30 -1.39
N LYS A 51 -3.90 -16.60 -1.20
CA LYS A 51 -4.94 -17.60 -1.54
C LYS A 51 -6.08 -17.66 -0.52
N SER A 52 -5.85 -17.13 0.67
CA SER A 52 -6.76 -17.13 1.81
C SER A 52 -6.84 -15.72 2.36
N SER A 53 -8.01 -15.31 2.83
CA SER A 53 -8.17 -14.07 3.59
C SER A 53 -7.61 -14.17 5.01
N LEU A 54 -7.34 -15.39 5.50
CA LEU A 54 -6.62 -15.65 6.74
C LEU A 54 -5.13 -15.80 6.42
N ILE A 55 -4.32 -14.85 6.86
CA ILE A 55 -2.88 -14.76 6.62
C ILE A 55 -2.16 -15.07 7.93
N ALA A 56 -1.36 -16.14 7.94
CA ALA A 56 -0.52 -16.47 9.08
C ALA A 56 0.65 -15.47 9.20
N TYR A 57 1.01 -15.09 10.43
CA TYR A 57 2.20 -14.28 10.67
C TYR A 57 2.98 -14.73 11.91
N ARG A 58 4.27 -14.35 11.96
CA ARG A 58 5.18 -14.62 13.08
C ARG A 58 6.09 -13.42 13.35
N PHE A 59 6.69 -13.41 14.53
CA PHE A 59 7.74 -12.46 14.90
C PHE A 59 9.09 -13.14 14.92
N GLY A 60 10.08 -12.56 14.24
CA GLY A 60 11.48 -12.97 14.34
C GLY A 60 12.19 -12.39 15.57
N ASP A 61 11.62 -11.35 16.17
CA ASP A 61 12.19 -10.62 17.31
C ASP A 61 11.24 -10.62 18.50
N SER A 62 11.79 -10.53 19.72
CA SER A 62 11.05 -10.66 20.99
C SER A 62 10.72 -9.32 21.68
N ASP A 63 10.99 -8.17 21.05
CA ASP A 63 10.62 -6.85 21.59
C ASP A 63 9.09 -6.71 21.63
N THR A 64 8.53 -6.74 22.84
CA THR A 64 7.08 -6.75 23.06
C THR A 64 6.39 -5.46 22.65
N ASN A 65 7.05 -4.30 22.80
CA ASN A 65 6.48 -3.01 22.39
C ASN A 65 6.41 -2.90 20.88
N TRP A 66 7.48 -3.33 20.20
CA TRP A 66 7.53 -3.39 18.75
C TRP A 66 6.48 -4.36 18.17
N GLN A 67 6.34 -5.55 18.77
CA GLN A 67 5.31 -6.51 18.39
C GLN A 67 3.90 -5.93 18.56
N ASP A 68 3.65 -5.18 19.64
CA ASP A 68 2.35 -4.57 19.93
C ASP A 68 1.94 -3.53 18.87
N TYR A 69 2.87 -2.72 18.36
CA TYR A 69 2.59 -1.82 17.23
C TYR A 69 2.14 -2.57 15.97
N ILE A 70 2.76 -3.73 15.70
CA ILE A 70 2.40 -4.56 14.55
C ILE A 70 1.04 -5.20 14.78
N ARG A 71 0.79 -5.81 15.95
CA ARG A 71 -0.54 -6.38 16.29
C ARG A 71 -1.65 -5.34 16.16
N LYS A 72 -1.45 -4.12 16.67
CA LYS A 72 -2.41 -3.02 16.55
C LYS A 72 -2.66 -2.62 15.09
N THR A 73 -1.62 -2.60 14.26
CA THR A 73 -1.76 -2.30 12.83
C THR A 73 -2.51 -3.42 12.11
N LEU A 74 -2.18 -4.69 12.36
CA LEU A 74 -2.91 -5.83 11.80
C LEU A 74 -4.39 -5.78 12.21
N HIS A 75 -4.67 -5.52 13.48
CA HIS A 75 -6.04 -5.38 13.97
C HIS A 75 -6.80 -4.22 13.28
N TYR A 76 -6.13 -3.09 13.03
CA TYR A 76 -6.72 -1.99 12.26
C TYR A 76 -7.12 -2.42 10.84
N TRP A 77 -6.27 -3.22 10.17
CA TRP A 77 -6.60 -3.79 8.86
C TRP A 77 -7.76 -4.79 8.91
N GLU A 78 -7.89 -5.57 10.00
CA GLU A 78 -9.02 -6.49 10.20
C GLU A 78 -10.35 -5.75 10.39
N GLN A 79 -10.32 -4.56 10.99
CA GLN A 79 -11.50 -3.71 11.13
C GLN A 79 -11.94 -3.10 9.79
N GLU A 80 -10.97 -2.85 8.90
CA GLU A 80 -11.20 -2.19 7.62
C GLU A 80 -11.44 -3.15 6.44
N THR A 81 -11.09 -4.42 6.61
CA THR A 81 -11.13 -5.44 5.55
C THR A 81 -11.64 -6.80 6.03
N CYS A 82 -11.90 -7.71 5.10
CA CYS A 82 -12.17 -9.12 5.45
C CYS A 82 -10.91 -9.92 5.81
N LEU A 83 -9.71 -9.35 5.65
CA LEU A 83 -8.47 -10.04 5.97
C LEU A 83 -8.39 -10.30 7.47
N ARG A 84 -7.78 -11.42 7.83
CA ARG A 84 -7.54 -11.84 9.21
C ARG A 84 -6.09 -12.26 9.35
N PHE A 85 -5.48 -11.90 10.47
CA PHE A 85 -4.08 -12.19 10.73
C PHE A 85 -3.94 -13.05 11.97
N GLU A 86 -3.35 -14.23 11.83
CA GLU A 86 -3.24 -15.18 12.94
C GLU A 86 -1.77 -15.44 13.29
N GLU A 87 -1.42 -15.13 14.53
CA GLU A 87 -0.06 -15.30 15.04
C GLU A 87 0.28 -16.77 15.24
N ASN A 88 1.44 -17.19 14.74
CA ASN A 88 1.98 -18.55 14.90
C ASN A 88 1.08 -19.66 14.34
N LYS A 89 0.07 -19.32 13.53
CA LYS A 89 -0.73 -20.31 12.81
C LYS A 89 0.18 -21.19 11.94
N PRO A 90 0.03 -22.52 12.00
CA PRO A 90 0.64 -23.40 11.01
C PRO A 90 0.05 -23.12 9.63
N ASP A 91 0.92 -22.72 8.71
CA ASP A 91 0.62 -22.47 7.30
C ASP A 91 1.92 -22.62 6.49
N ASP A 92 1.79 -22.99 5.22
CA ASP A 92 2.91 -23.07 4.30
C ASP A 92 3.36 -21.67 3.88
N ASP A 93 2.40 -20.74 3.73
CA ASP A 93 2.64 -19.36 3.31
C ASP A 93 2.36 -18.41 4.49
N TYR A 94 3.38 -17.68 4.95
CA TYR A 94 3.23 -16.79 6.11
C TYR A 94 4.20 -15.61 6.10
N LEU A 95 3.80 -14.55 6.80
CA LEU A 95 4.60 -13.36 7.02
C LEU A 95 5.52 -13.53 8.24
N ILE A 96 6.76 -13.06 8.16
CA ILE A 96 7.66 -12.91 9.30
C ILE A 96 8.03 -11.45 9.44
N PHE A 97 7.58 -10.82 10.53
CA PHE A 97 8.03 -9.48 10.87
C PHE A 97 9.38 -9.57 11.59
N ILE A 98 10.33 -8.70 11.21
CA ILE A 98 11.65 -8.60 11.84
C ILE A 98 12.08 -7.16 12.09
N ILE A 99 13.03 -6.97 13.00
CA ILE A 99 13.77 -5.71 13.20
C ILE A 99 14.99 -5.70 12.27
N GLY A 100 14.75 -5.39 10.99
CA GLY A 100 15.80 -5.27 9.99
C GLY A 100 16.41 -3.86 9.91
N SER A 101 17.37 -3.69 8.99
CA SER A 101 18.05 -2.42 8.71
C SER A 101 17.19 -1.48 7.86
N GLY A 102 16.03 -1.05 8.34
CA GLY A 102 15.10 -0.19 7.61
C GLY A 102 13.68 -0.75 7.58
N CYS A 103 12.81 -0.15 6.76
CA CYS A 103 11.44 -0.60 6.53
C CYS A 103 11.32 -1.11 5.08
N TYR A 104 11.00 -2.38 4.87
CA TYR A 104 10.87 -2.91 3.50
C TYR A 104 10.09 -4.22 3.47
N SER A 105 9.57 -4.54 2.30
CA SER A 105 8.73 -5.71 2.06
C SER A 105 8.87 -6.25 0.63
N ASN A 106 8.37 -7.45 0.40
CA ASN A 106 8.18 -7.98 -0.96
C ASN A 106 6.79 -7.58 -1.48
N VAL A 107 6.58 -7.57 -2.80
CA VAL A 107 5.24 -7.32 -3.37
C VAL A 107 4.44 -8.61 -3.58
N GLY A 108 3.35 -8.76 -2.83
CA GLY A 108 2.46 -9.92 -2.88
C GLY A 108 2.99 -11.16 -2.16
N ARG A 109 2.26 -12.27 -2.30
CA ARG A 109 2.59 -13.59 -1.76
C ARG A 109 3.67 -14.27 -2.60
N LEU A 110 4.81 -14.58 -1.99
CA LEU A 110 5.92 -15.28 -2.65
C LEU A 110 5.83 -16.81 -2.59
N GLY A 111 5.10 -17.32 -1.60
CA GLY A 111 5.13 -18.72 -1.21
C GLY A 111 6.19 -18.99 -0.15
N GLY A 112 5.88 -19.85 0.83
CA GLY A 112 6.76 -20.07 1.97
C GLY A 112 6.75 -18.90 2.97
N SER A 113 7.81 -18.80 3.77
CA SER A 113 8.04 -17.65 4.64
C SER A 113 8.52 -16.44 3.85
N GLN A 114 7.89 -15.27 4.03
CA GLN A 114 8.38 -14.00 3.50
C GLN A 114 8.51 -12.94 4.60
N THR A 115 9.56 -12.13 4.50
CA THR A 115 9.94 -11.20 5.56
C THR A 115 9.40 -9.81 5.31
N ILE A 116 8.90 -9.16 6.36
CA ILE A 116 8.62 -7.74 6.41
C ILE A 116 9.57 -7.11 7.45
N SER A 117 10.44 -6.21 7.00
CA SER A 117 11.34 -5.49 7.90
C SER A 117 10.63 -4.26 8.45
N ILE A 118 10.50 -4.19 9.77
CA ILE A 118 10.06 -2.99 10.50
C ILE A 118 11.20 -2.62 11.44
N GLY A 119 12.20 -1.92 10.93
CA GLY A 119 13.34 -1.48 11.74
C GLY A 119 12.98 -0.39 12.75
N TYR A 120 13.94 -0.03 13.61
CA TYR A 120 13.73 1.04 14.58
C TYR A 120 13.37 2.38 13.94
N GLY A 121 12.27 2.96 14.39
CA GLY A 121 11.68 4.19 13.86
C GLY A 121 10.69 3.98 12.71
N CYS A 122 10.38 2.74 12.34
CA CYS A 122 9.34 2.34 11.39
C CYS A 122 8.02 1.95 12.10
N GLU A 123 7.98 1.90 13.44
CA GLU A 123 6.88 1.39 14.27
C GLU A 123 5.72 2.39 14.37
N THR A 124 5.11 2.71 13.22
CA THR A 124 3.96 3.60 13.13
C THR A 124 2.88 2.96 12.26
N LEU A 125 1.61 3.28 12.52
CA LEU A 125 0.49 2.74 11.76
C LEU A 125 0.67 2.89 10.26
N GLY A 126 1.03 4.09 9.78
CA GLY A 126 1.23 4.36 8.36
C GLY A 126 2.39 3.58 7.73
N ILE A 127 3.56 3.52 8.39
CA ILE A 127 4.71 2.79 7.83
C ILE A 127 4.48 1.28 7.86
N ILE A 128 3.99 0.71 8.97
CA ILE A 128 3.69 -0.73 9.03
C ILE A 128 2.61 -1.09 7.98
N SER A 129 1.59 -0.23 7.81
CA SER A 129 0.57 -0.45 6.78
C SER A 129 1.10 -0.32 5.35
N HIS A 130 2.11 0.52 5.12
CA HIS A 130 2.77 0.64 3.82
C HIS A 130 3.47 -0.67 3.45
N GLU A 131 4.29 -1.20 4.36
CA GLU A 131 5.02 -2.46 4.15
C GLU A 131 4.09 -3.68 4.07
N LEU A 132 3.01 -3.68 4.85
CA LEU A 132 1.95 -4.67 4.75
C LEU A 132 1.20 -4.55 3.41
N GLY A 133 0.95 -3.32 2.94
CA GLY A 133 0.37 -3.04 1.64
C GLY A 133 1.18 -3.67 0.51
N HIS A 134 2.52 -3.53 0.53
CA HIS A 134 3.40 -4.25 -0.39
C HIS A 134 3.21 -5.75 -0.30
N ALA A 135 3.27 -6.34 0.91
CA ALA A 135 3.11 -7.78 1.10
C ALA A 135 1.75 -8.30 0.60
N LEU A 136 0.70 -7.46 0.64
CA LEU A 136 -0.63 -7.77 0.10
C LEU A 136 -0.75 -7.57 -1.42
N GLY A 137 0.24 -6.97 -2.06
CA GLY A 137 0.37 -6.85 -3.51
C GLY A 137 0.36 -5.43 -4.05
N PHE A 138 0.40 -4.39 -3.21
CA PHE A 138 0.48 -3.02 -3.70
C PHE A 138 1.88 -2.67 -4.23
N TRP A 139 1.88 -2.03 -5.39
CA TRP A 139 2.97 -1.15 -5.80
C TRP A 139 2.67 0.27 -5.33
N HIS A 140 3.63 1.18 -5.54
CA HIS A 140 3.39 2.57 -5.21
C HIS A 140 2.36 3.26 -6.10
N GLU A 141 1.64 4.22 -5.52
CA GLU A 141 0.60 4.96 -6.24
C GLU A 141 1.19 5.80 -7.39
N GLN A 142 2.39 6.40 -7.21
CA GLN A 142 3.02 7.20 -8.26
C GLN A 142 3.53 6.39 -9.46
N GLU A 143 3.49 5.06 -9.41
CA GLU A 143 3.89 4.20 -10.51
C GLU A 143 2.73 3.79 -11.40
N ARG A 144 1.50 4.16 -11.02
CA ARG A 144 0.31 3.92 -11.84
C ARG A 144 0.51 4.51 -13.23
N SER A 145 0.03 3.80 -14.24
CA SER A 145 0.18 4.23 -15.64
C SER A 145 -0.54 5.55 -15.98
N ASP A 146 -1.51 5.98 -15.16
CA ASP A 146 -2.21 7.27 -15.26
C ASP A 146 -1.69 8.38 -14.33
N ARG A 147 -0.61 8.16 -13.58
CA ARG A 147 -0.07 9.13 -12.62
C ARG A 147 0.21 10.50 -13.22
N ASP A 148 0.57 10.58 -14.50
CA ASP A 148 0.86 11.85 -15.19
C ASP A 148 -0.38 12.76 -15.39
N ASN A 149 -1.60 12.26 -15.11
CA ASN A 149 -2.81 13.09 -15.04
C ASN A 149 -3.03 13.72 -13.65
N HIS A 150 -2.21 13.36 -12.66
CA HIS A 150 -2.40 13.72 -11.25
C HIS A 150 -1.14 14.38 -10.66
N VAL A 151 0.04 13.92 -11.07
CA VAL A 151 1.35 14.41 -10.61
C VAL A 151 2.30 14.62 -11.80
N ARG A 152 3.23 15.56 -11.65
CA ARG A 152 4.38 15.76 -12.52
C ARG A 152 5.63 15.20 -11.83
N ILE A 153 6.37 14.35 -12.55
CA ILE A 153 7.67 13.86 -12.09
C ILE A 153 8.78 14.75 -12.65
N ASN A 154 9.50 15.43 -11.77
CA ASN A 154 10.61 16.33 -12.12
C ASN A 154 11.95 15.59 -12.01
N LEU A 155 12.26 14.75 -13.00
CA LEU A 155 13.49 13.93 -13.01
C LEU A 155 14.78 14.76 -12.88
N GLN A 156 14.80 16.00 -13.35
CA GLN A 156 15.93 16.91 -13.17
C GLN A 156 16.27 17.21 -11.70
N ASN A 157 15.28 17.08 -10.80
CA ASN A 157 15.43 17.27 -9.37
C ASN A 157 15.79 15.97 -8.63
N VAL A 158 15.77 14.82 -9.30
CA VAL A 158 16.04 13.50 -8.71
C VAL A 158 17.54 13.25 -8.59
N ILE A 159 17.98 12.70 -7.46
CA ILE A 159 19.38 12.27 -7.25
C ILE A 159 19.76 11.27 -8.34
N SER A 160 20.91 11.49 -8.98
CA SER A 160 21.40 10.65 -10.06
C SER A 160 21.52 9.18 -9.63
N GLY A 161 20.98 8.28 -10.46
CA GLY A 161 20.88 6.84 -10.20
C GLY A 161 19.58 6.40 -9.52
N SER A 162 18.71 7.34 -9.13
CA SER A 162 17.39 7.05 -8.52
C SER A 162 16.21 7.25 -9.47
N GLU A 163 16.45 7.60 -10.73
CA GLU A 163 15.41 7.89 -11.72
C GLU A 163 14.50 6.68 -11.99
N GLY A 164 15.05 5.46 -11.89
CA GLY A 164 14.32 4.21 -12.06
C GLY A 164 13.16 4.03 -11.08
N ASN A 165 13.24 4.64 -9.88
CA ASN A 165 12.20 4.56 -8.84
C ASN A 165 10.93 5.36 -9.21
N PHE A 166 10.93 6.04 -10.37
CA PHE A 166 9.79 6.79 -10.89
C PHE A 166 9.25 6.19 -12.19
N GLU A 167 9.71 5.01 -12.60
CA GLU A 167 9.18 4.37 -13.79
C GLU A 167 7.70 3.99 -13.60
N LYS A 168 6.88 4.25 -14.62
CA LYS A 168 5.49 3.77 -14.60
C LYS A 168 5.49 2.28 -14.81
N ARG A 169 4.63 1.56 -14.09
CA ARG A 169 4.44 0.14 -14.39
C ARG A 169 3.51 -0.06 -15.57
N ASN A 170 3.75 -1.17 -16.25
CA ASN A 170 2.97 -1.57 -17.40
C ASN A 170 1.61 -2.11 -16.98
N ALA A 171 0.70 -2.06 -17.94
CA ALA A 171 -0.64 -2.59 -17.80
C ALA A 171 -0.62 -4.08 -17.39
N THR A 172 0.26 -4.88 -17.96
CA THR A 172 0.36 -6.32 -17.62
C THR A 172 0.85 -6.60 -16.21
N GLN A 173 1.40 -5.62 -15.50
CA GLN A 173 2.06 -5.81 -14.21
C GLN A 173 1.17 -5.45 -13.03
N ILE A 174 0.11 -4.69 -13.25
CA ILE A 174 -0.72 -4.18 -12.19
C ILE A 174 -2.25 -4.34 -12.49
N ILE A 175 -3.20 -4.15 -11.56
CA ILE A 175 -4.66 -3.89 -11.71
C ILE A 175 -5.13 -2.75 -10.76
N ASP A 176 -6.10 -1.88 -11.14
CA ASP A 176 -6.65 -0.81 -10.25
C ASP A 176 -8.05 -1.09 -9.70
N LEU A 177 -8.71 -2.13 -10.19
CA LEU A 177 -10.07 -2.51 -9.81
C LEU A 177 -11.10 -1.37 -9.98
N GLY A 178 -10.83 -0.42 -10.90
CA GLY A 178 -11.68 0.76 -11.13
C GLY A 178 -11.60 1.83 -10.05
N VAL A 179 -10.63 1.75 -9.13
CA VAL A 179 -10.45 2.75 -8.06
C VAL A 179 -9.65 3.96 -8.59
N PRO A 180 -10.13 5.21 -8.36
CA PRO A 180 -9.43 6.42 -8.78
C PRO A 180 -8.01 6.53 -8.20
N TYR A 181 -7.18 7.37 -8.84
CA TYR A 181 -5.87 7.72 -8.33
C TYR A 181 -6.01 8.49 -7.01
N ASP A 182 -5.29 8.09 -5.97
CA ASP A 182 -5.39 8.71 -4.65
C ASP A 182 -4.08 9.39 -4.23
N LEU A 183 -4.07 10.73 -4.22
CA LEU A 183 -2.92 11.50 -3.76
C LEU A 183 -2.65 11.29 -2.25
N GLY A 184 -3.65 10.89 -1.46
CA GLY A 184 -3.53 10.62 -0.03
C GLY A 184 -3.22 9.16 0.33
N SER A 185 -3.07 8.28 -0.68
CA SER A 185 -2.74 6.87 -0.45
C SER A 185 -1.47 6.71 0.37
N VAL A 186 -1.47 5.77 1.31
CA VAL A 186 -0.26 5.45 2.11
C VAL A 186 0.87 4.90 1.25
N MET A 187 0.55 4.40 0.05
CA MET A 187 1.51 3.93 -0.96
C MET A 187 2.05 5.06 -1.86
N HIS A 188 1.68 6.32 -1.64
CA HIS A 188 2.15 7.43 -2.46
C HIS A 188 3.43 8.04 -1.88
N TYR A 189 4.41 8.35 -2.73
CA TYR A 189 5.60 9.10 -2.34
C TYR A 189 5.31 10.55 -1.95
N SER A 190 6.16 11.09 -1.08
CA SER A 190 6.15 12.51 -0.72
C SER A 190 6.72 13.39 -1.84
N THR A 191 6.46 14.69 -1.78
CA THR A 191 6.86 15.62 -2.86
C THR A 191 8.36 15.69 -3.13
N ASN A 192 9.20 15.42 -2.13
CA ASN A 192 10.66 15.54 -2.20
C ASN A 192 11.40 14.21 -2.06
N THR A 193 10.69 13.10 -2.27
CA THR A 193 11.30 11.76 -2.32
C THR A 193 12.41 11.71 -3.40
N PHE A 194 13.62 11.29 -3.03
CA PHE A 194 14.83 11.30 -3.90
C PHE A 194 15.26 12.68 -4.45
N ALA A 195 14.83 13.78 -3.84
CA ALA A 195 15.25 15.11 -4.28
C ALA A 195 16.73 15.39 -3.99
N LYS A 196 17.43 16.01 -4.94
CA LYS A 196 18.82 16.50 -4.78
C LYS A 196 18.93 17.49 -3.62
N ARG A 197 17.93 18.36 -3.48
CA ARG A 197 17.79 19.30 -2.36
C ARG A 197 16.43 19.11 -1.72
N PHE A 198 16.35 19.24 -0.41
CA PHE A 198 15.10 19.05 0.34
C PHE A 198 13.95 19.96 -0.09
N ILE A 199 14.27 21.13 -0.68
CA ILE A 199 13.31 22.11 -1.19
C ILE A 199 12.78 21.77 -2.59
N ASP A 200 13.40 20.84 -3.30
CA ASP A 200 13.02 20.51 -4.67
C ASP A 200 11.89 19.49 -4.68
N PHE A 201 10.90 19.72 -5.53
CA PHE A 201 9.82 18.76 -5.75
C PHE A 201 10.21 17.79 -6.86
N THR A 202 10.29 16.51 -6.54
CA THR A 202 10.46 15.39 -7.49
C THR A 202 9.11 14.85 -7.92
N VAL A 203 8.14 14.79 -7.01
CA VAL A 203 6.74 14.47 -7.27
C VAL A 203 5.90 15.71 -6.97
N ASP A 204 5.38 16.38 -8.00
CA ASP A 204 4.62 17.61 -7.85
C ASP A 204 3.17 17.41 -8.31
N PRO A 205 2.18 17.37 -7.40
CA PRO A 205 0.77 17.31 -7.79
C PRO A 205 0.39 18.42 -8.77
N ILE A 206 -0.42 18.08 -9.77
CA ILE A 206 -0.87 19.04 -10.79
C ILE A 206 -1.69 20.16 -10.14
N ASP A 207 -2.60 19.79 -9.23
CA ASP A 207 -3.19 20.76 -8.30
C ASP A 207 -2.30 20.87 -7.06
N THR A 208 -1.62 22.00 -6.97
CA THR A 208 -0.60 22.27 -5.95
C THR A 208 -1.16 22.32 -4.53
N LYS A 209 -2.48 22.43 -4.36
CA LYS A 209 -3.14 22.33 -3.04
C LYS A 209 -2.92 20.96 -2.39
N TYR A 210 -2.69 19.92 -3.19
CA TYR A 210 -2.44 18.57 -2.69
C TYR A 210 -0.97 18.25 -2.39
N ARG A 211 -0.07 19.24 -2.44
CA ARG A 211 1.35 19.04 -2.06
C ARG A 211 1.52 18.57 -0.62
N SER A 212 0.62 18.95 0.28
CA SER A 212 0.61 18.48 1.67
C SER A 212 -0.14 17.15 1.86
N THR A 213 -0.81 16.64 0.83
CA THR A 213 -1.58 15.39 0.88
C THR A 213 -0.72 14.18 0.53
N VAL A 214 0.16 14.31 -0.47
CA VAL A 214 1.04 13.23 -0.90
C VAL A 214 2.09 12.87 0.15
N GLY A 215 2.50 11.60 0.19
CA GLY A 215 3.44 11.11 1.20
C GLY A 215 2.81 10.88 2.56
N ASN A 216 1.49 10.65 2.61
CA ASN A 216 0.78 10.29 3.83
C ASN A 216 1.43 9.05 4.49
N ARG A 217 1.78 9.19 5.77
CA ARG A 217 2.27 8.12 6.66
C ARG A 217 1.54 8.12 8.00
N VAL A 218 0.31 8.64 8.04
CA VAL A 218 -0.56 8.62 9.21
C VAL A 218 -1.32 7.30 9.27
N ALA A 219 -2.09 7.00 8.22
CA ALA A 219 -2.87 5.78 8.06
C ALA A 219 -3.20 5.53 6.57
N PRO A 220 -3.53 4.28 6.17
CA PRO A 220 -4.13 3.98 4.88
C PRO A 220 -5.36 4.84 4.57
N ALA A 221 -5.49 5.24 3.30
CA ALA A 221 -6.65 5.97 2.83
C ALA A 221 -7.83 5.02 2.59
N PHE A 222 -9.04 5.58 2.49
CA PHE A 222 -10.25 4.83 2.12
C PHE A 222 -10.06 4.01 0.84
N THR A 223 -9.35 4.56 -0.15
CA THR A 223 -9.11 3.87 -1.43
C THR A 223 -8.13 2.71 -1.31
N ASP A 224 -7.21 2.74 -0.34
CA ASP A 224 -6.30 1.64 -0.05
C ASP A 224 -7.10 0.42 0.42
N PHE A 225 -7.98 0.61 1.41
CA PHE A 225 -8.87 -0.47 1.87
C PHE A 225 -9.87 -0.91 0.81
N LYS A 226 -10.41 0.03 0.03
CA LYS A 226 -11.32 -0.31 -1.06
C LYS A 226 -10.67 -1.25 -2.07
N GLN A 227 -9.43 -1.00 -2.47
CA GLN A 227 -8.71 -1.84 -3.42
C GLN A 227 -8.46 -3.25 -2.85
N ILE A 228 -8.06 -3.35 -1.58
CA ILE A 228 -7.85 -4.62 -0.90
C ILE A 228 -9.15 -5.41 -0.79
N ASN A 229 -10.26 -4.74 -0.44
CA ASN A 229 -11.55 -5.38 -0.32
C ASN A 229 -12.11 -5.84 -1.68
N LEU A 230 -11.92 -5.06 -2.74
CA LEU A 230 -12.28 -5.49 -4.09
C LEU A 230 -11.44 -6.68 -4.56
N LEU A 231 -10.20 -6.81 -4.08
CA LEU A 231 -9.31 -7.91 -4.45
C LEU A 231 -9.61 -9.20 -3.67
N TYR A 232 -9.62 -9.11 -2.33
CA TYR A 232 -9.65 -10.27 -1.44
C TYR A 232 -11.01 -10.56 -0.82
N CYS A 233 -11.96 -9.62 -0.92
CA CYS A 233 -13.26 -9.71 -0.25
C CYS A 233 -14.44 -9.63 -1.23
N PHE A 234 -14.20 -9.89 -2.52
CA PHE A 234 -15.22 -9.81 -3.58
C PHE A 234 -16.37 -10.81 -3.40
N ASP A 235 -16.16 -11.87 -2.62
CA ASP A 235 -17.13 -12.88 -2.26
C ASP A 235 -17.96 -12.52 -1.02
N ARG A 236 -17.50 -11.53 -0.24
CA ARG A 236 -18.24 -11.00 0.90
C ARG A 236 -19.41 -10.15 0.42
N CYS A 237 -20.51 -10.25 1.15
CA CYS A 237 -21.71 -9.44 0.92
C CYS A 237 -22.38 -9.60 -0.46
N GLN A 238 -22.12 -10.69 -1.20
CA GLN A 238 -22.76 -10.93 -2.50
C GLN A 238 -24.30 -10.98 -2.44
N MET A 239 -24.84 -11.39 -1.29
CA MET A 239 -26.29 -11.47 -1.07
C MET A 239 -26.91 -10.17 -0.58
N THR A 240 -26.12 -9.10 -0.39
CA THR A 240 -26.66 -7.82 0.07
C THR A 240 -27.33 -7.06 -1.07
N ASN A 241 -28.50 -6.48 -0.80
CA ASN A 241 -29.15 -5.51 -1.69
C ASN A 241 -28.76 -4.06 -1.35
N LEU A 242 -27.83 -3.86 -0.42
CA LEU A 242 -27.38 -2.55 0.02
C LEU A 242 -26.68 -1.81 -1.13
N LYS A 243 -27.21 -0.64 -1.50
CA LYS A 243 -26.65 0.23 -2.54
C LYS A 243 -25.90 1.39 -1.92
N CYS A 244 -24.58 1.29 -1.89
CA CYS A 244 -23.71 2.37 -1.44
C CYS A 244 -23.59 3.46 -2.52
N ARG A 245 -23.58 4.73 -2.10
CA ARG A 245 -23.49 5.91 -2.97
C ARG A 245 -22.09 6.54 -2.90
N HIS A 246 -21.84 7.50 -3.81
CA HIS A 246 -20.64 8.35 -3.82
C HIS A 246 -19.31 7.60 -3.74
N GLY A 247 -19.24 6.39 -4.31
CA GLY A 247 -18.02 5.59 -4.30
C GLY A 247 -17.82 4.75 -3.03
N GLY A 248 -18.78 4.74 -2.10
CA GLY A 248 -18.85 3.78 -1.00
C GLY A 248 -19.04 2.33 -1.50
N TYR A 249 -18.81 1.36 -0.62
CA TYR A 249 -19.00 -0.07 -0.88
C TYR A 249 -19.49 -0.79 0.38
N PRO A 250 -20.17 -1.95 0.27
CA PRO A 250 -20.61 -2.70 1.44
C PRO A 250 -19.44 -3.04 2.35
N ASP A 251 -19.60 -2.85 3.65
CA ASP A 251 -18.57 -3.21 4.62
C ASP A 251 -18.38 -4.73 4.63
N PRO A 252 -17.17 -5.25 4.32
CA PRO A 252 -16.93 -6.70 4.29
C PRO A 252 -17.10 -7.37 5.67
N ASN A 253 -17.03 -6.61 6.76
CA ASN A 253 -17.26 -7.09 8.13
C ASN A 253 -18.72 -6.97 8.56
N ASN A 254 -19.51 -6.11 7.89
CA ASN A 254 -20.92 -5.94 8.15
C ASN A 254 -21.68 -5.55 6.87
N CYS A 255 -22.22 -6.57 6.17
CA CYS A 255 -22.93 -6.39 4.91
C CYS A 255 -24.21 -5.56 4.95
N SER A 256 -24.60 -5.10 6.14
CA SER A 256 -25.74 -4.22 6.38
C SER A 256 -25.34 -2.75 6.47
N ILE A 257 -24.07 -2.36 6.30
CA ILE A 257 -23.66 -0.95 6.27
C ILE A 257 -22.64 -0.72 5.17
N CYS A 258 -22.59 0.50 4.64
CA CYS A 258 -21.56 0.91 3.68
C CYS A 258 -20.33 1.46 4.40
N LYS A 259 -19.14 1.09 3.91
CA LYS A 259 -17.93 1.88 4.12
C LYS A 259 -17.95 3.07 3.18
N CYS A 260 -17.75 4.25 3.76
CA CYS A 260 -17.90 5.53 3.07
C CYS A 260 -16.56 6.24 2.89
N PRO A 261 -16.38 6.97 1.78
CA PRO A 261 -15.24 7.87 1.63
C PRO A 261 -15.21 8.90 2.77
N GLU A 262 -14.01 9.37 3.09
CA GLU A 262 -13.81 10.39 4.12
C GLU A 262 -14.70 11.63 3.90
N GLY A 263 -15.33 12.12 4.96
CA GLY A 263 -16.30 13.23 4.93
C GLY A 263 -17.74 12.81 4.61
N LEU A 264 -17.98 11.56 4.21
CA LEU A 264 -19.31 10.99 4.03
C LEU A 264 -19.62 9.94 5.10
N GLY A 265 -20.91 9.78 5.39
CA GLY A 265 -21.39 8.85 6.40
C GLY A 265 -22.81 8.37 6.14
N GLY A 266 -23.39 7.77 7.17
CA GLY A 266 -24.71 7.16 7.10
C GLY A 266 -24.72 5.79 6.43
N HIS A 267 -25.90 5.17 6.41
CA HIS A 267 -26.06 3.78 5.99
C HIS A 267 -25.68 3.52 4.51
N GLN A 268 -25.85 4.53 3.64
CA GLN A 268 -25.59 4.44 2.20
C GLN A 268 -24.52 5.42 1.70
N CYS A 269 -23.76 6.07 2.58
CA CYS A 269 -22.81 7.13 2.22
C CYS A 269 -23.47 8.34 1.52
N SER A 270 -24.70 8.65 1.93
CA SER A 270 -25.45 9.81 1.41
C SER A 270 -25.48 10.98 2.38
N ASP A 271 -25.10 10.74 3.64
CA ASP A 271 -25.07 11.74 4.68
C ASP A 271 -23.64 12.31 4.79
N LEU A 272 -23.50 13.49 5.38
CA LEU A 272 -22.18 13.98 5.80
C LEU A 272 -21.73 13.19 7.02
N GLN A 273 -20.44 12.89 7.07
CA GLN A 273 -19.86 12.33 8.29
C GLN A 273 -20.06 13.33 9.43
N ASN A 274 -20.64 12.86 10.54
CA ASN A 274 -20.74 13.70 11.73
C ASN A 274 -19.32 14.16 12.10
N SER A 275 -19.13 15.46 12.28
CA SER A 275 -17.86 15.99 12.78
C SER A 275 -17.53 15.27 14.07
N CYS A 276 -16.34 14.68 14.16
CA CYS A 276 -15.85 14.15 15.42
C CYS A 276 -15.85 15.31 16.43
N GLU A 277 -16.64 15.20 17.50
CA GLU A 277 -16.54 16.05 18.69
C GLU A 277 -15.22 15.80 19.43
#